data_AF-A0AAU1MJF5-F1
#
_entry.id   AF-A0AAU1MJF5-F1
#
_cell.length_a   1.000
_cell.length_b   1.000
_cell.length_c   1.000
_cell.angle_alpha   90.00
_cell.angle_beta   90.00
_cell.angle_gamma   90.00
#
_symmetry.space_group_name_H-M   'P 1'
#
loop_
_entity.id
_entity.type
_entity.pdbx_description
1 polymer ?
#
loop_
_entity_poly.entity_id
_entity_poly.type
_entity_poly.pdbx_seq_one_letter_code
_entity_poly.pdbx_strand_id
1 'polypeptide(L)'
;MNSRQRRGVILLVISALCAVGAFAGVLSVIRDVNSKVGPEVAAYRLKDDVAPYKELTADRFEKVEMPERWLSKTAVTSLSQIRGKIAVTTLKKGSLLQTDMIVARPQLRDGQQEIAIMIDAETGVAGKITPGSKVNIYATFKAANEKAKDQSKVIVENAEVMDVGKLTPIDEQGGDNGRRRQGEAVPITFALDPADAQRVAYAESFATHVRLALVAAGSDAAVPPGDRSYTLDEDK
;
A
#
# COMPACT_ATOMS: atom_id res chain seq x y z
N MET A 1 -50.47 62.24 -22.21
CA MET A 1 -50.04 60.84 -22.45
C MET A 1 -51.19 60.10 -23.11
N ASN A 2 -51.01 59.60 -24.35
CA ASN A 2 -52.09 58.92 -25.07
C ASN A 2 -52.51 57.64 -24.34
N SER A 3 -53.80 57.30 -24.37
CA SER A 3 -54.36 56.10 -23.69
C SER A 3 -53.63 54.81 -24.08
N ARG A 4 -53.08 54.75 -25.29
CA ARG A 4 -52.24 53.66 -25.80
C ARG A 4 -50.84 53.60 -25.15
N GLN A 5 -50.20 54.75 -24.90
CA GLN A 5 -48.91 54.83 -24.21
C GLN A 5 -49.03 54.46 -22.72
N ARG A 6 -50.11 54.88 -22.04
CA ARG A 6 -50.37 54.48 -20.64
C ARG A 6 -50.50 52.96 -20.49
N ARG A 7 -51.23 52.31 -21.41
CA ARG A 7 -51.40 50.84 -21.41
C ARG A 7 -50.07 50.12 -21.68
N GLY A 8 -49.25 50.64 -22.59
CA GLY A 8 -47.92 50.10 -22.87
C GLY A 8 -46.97 50.17 -21.66
N VAL A 9 -46.93 51.32 -20.97
CA VAL A 9 -46.12 51.50 -19.76
C VAL A 9 -46.59 50.57 -18.63
N ILE A 10 -47.90 50.40 -18.44
CA ILE A 10 -48.45 49.50 -17.42
C ILE A 10 -48.04 48.04 -17.69
N LEU A 11 -48.16 47.58 -18.93
CA LEU A 11 -47.74 46.22 -19.31
C LEU A 11 -46.23 46.01 -19.10
N LEU A 12 -45.42 47.03 -19.37
CA LEU A 12 -43.97 46.98 -19.17
C LEU A 12 -43.62 46.88 -17.67
N VAL A 13 -44.30 47.63 -16.81
CA VAL A 13 -44.12 47.57 -15.35
C VAL A 13 -44.55 46.22 -14.79
N ILE A 14 -45.69 45.68 -15.23
CA ILE A 14 -46.17 44.36 -14.80
C ILE A 14 -45.19 43.26 -15.24
N SER A 15 -44.70 43.32 -16.48
CA SER A 15 -43.69 42.39 -16.98
C SER A 15 -42.41 42.43 -16.14
N ALA A 16 -41.92 43.63 -15.82
CA ALA A 16 -40.75 43.81 -14.97
C ALA A 16 -40.97 43.24 -13.56
N LEU A 17 -42.14 43.45 -12.96
CA LEU A 17 -42.50 42.87 -11.66
C LEU A 17 -42.54 41.33 -11.70
N CYS A 18 -43.13 40.75 -12.75
CA CYS A 18 -43.12 39.30 -12.94
C CYS A 18 -41.70 38.75 -13.11
N ALA A 19 -40.84 39.44 -13.85
CA ALA A 19 -39.45 39.04 -14.03
C ALA A 19 -38.66 39.06 -12.70
N VAL A 20 -38.85 40.11 -11.89
CA VAL A 20 -38.24 40.20 -10.55
C VAL A 20 -38.77 39.11 -9.62
N GLY A 21 -40.09 38.84 -9.64
CA GLY A 21 -40.70 37.77 -8.86
C GLY A 21 -40.19 36.39 -9.23
N ALA A 22 -40.07 36.09 -10.53
CA ALA A 22 -39.49 34.84 -11.01
C ALA A 22 -38.01 34.71 -10.62
N PHE A 23 -37.23 35.78 -10.76
CA PHE A 23 -35.82 35.81 -10.38
C PHE A 23 -35.62 35.59 -8.87
N ALA A 24 -36.45 36.25 -8.04
CA ALA A 24 -36.46 36.05 -6.59
C ALA A 24 -36.85 34.61 -6.21
N GLY A 25 -37.82 34.02 -6.91
CA GLY A 25 -38.21 32.62 -6.75
C GLY A 25 -37.06 31.65 -7.03
N VAL A 26 -36.34 31.84 -8.15
CA VAL A 26 -35.17 31.02 -8.49
C VAL A 26 -34.06 31.16 -7.43
N LEU A 27 -33.75 32.39 -6.99
CA LEU A 27 -32.78 32.62 -5.93
C LEU A 27 -33.16 31.94 -4.61
N SER A 28 -34.45 31.91 -4.28
CA SER A 28 -34.96 31.24 -3.08
C SER A 28 -34.71 29.73 -3.16
N VAL A 29 -34.96 29.09 -4.30
CA VAL A 29 -34.71 27.66 -4.49
C VAL A 29 -33.22 27.33 -4.42
N ILE A 30 -32.37 28.15 -5.06
CA ILE A 30 -30.91 27.95 -5.01
C ILE A 30 -30.40 28.08 -3.56
N ARG A 31 -30.88 29.08 -2.81
CA ARG A 31 -30.52 29.24 -1.39
C ARG A 31 -30.99 28.08 -0.53
N ASP A 32 -32.21 27.61 -0.74
CA ASP A 32 -32.76 26.46 -0.01
C ASP A 32 -31.94 25.19 -0.29
N VAL A 33 -31.62 24.91 -1.56
CA VAL A 33 -30.78 23.76 -1.94
C VAL A 33 -29.38 23.89 -1.33
N ASN A 34 -28.75 25.06 -1.40
CA ASN A 34 -27.42 25.27 -0.82
C ASN A 34 -27.43 25.08 0.71
N SER A 35 -28.48 25.57 1.39
CA SER A 35 -28.66 25.34 2.84
C SER A 35 -28.87 23.85 3.18
N LYS A 36 -29.50 23.11 2.27
CA LYS A 36 -29.74 21.67 2.35
C LYS A 36 -28.59 20.82 1.87
N VAL A 37 -27.45 21.37 1.44
CA VAL A 37 -26.24 20.57 1.15
C VAL A 37 -25.04 20.96 2.01
N GLY A 38 -25.06 22.13 2.65
CA GLY A 38 -23.98 22.55 3.57
C GLY A 38 -22.71 22.94 2.81
N PRO A 39 -21.58 23.16 3.50
CA PRO A 39 -20.36 23.58 2.84
C PRO A 39 -19.85 22.51 1.87
N GLU A 40 -19.36 22.97 0.71
CA GLU A 40 -18.61 22.12 -0.20
C GLU A 40 -17.17 21.98 0.32
N VAL A 41 -16.65 20.78 0.21
CA VAL A 41 -15.29 20.43 0.59
C VAL A 41 -14.62 19.64 -0.53
N ALA A 42 -13.31 19.81 -0.60
CA ALA A 42 -12.48 19.09 -1.55
C ALA A 42 -12.46 17.60 -1.23
N ALA A 43 -12.62 16.79 -2.26
CA ALA A 43 -12.39 15.35 -2.24
C ALA A 43 -11.50 14.96 -3.41
N TYR A 44 -10.82 13.82 -3.31
CA TYR A 44 -9.89 13.36 -4.35
C TYR A 44 -10.37 12.06 -4.97
N ARG A 45 -10.55 12.09 -6.29
CA ARG A 45 -10.98 10.95 -7.09
C ARG A 45 -9.80 10.38 -7.87
N LEU A 46 -9.71 9.06 -7.97
CA LEU A 46 -8.68 8.40 -8.77
C LEU A 46 -8.92 8.58 -10.29
N LYS A 47 -7.89 8.98 -11.02
CA LYS A 47 -7.89 9.08 -12.50
C LYS A 47 -7.70 7.73 -13.19
N ASP A 48 -7.06 6.80 -12.50
CA ASP A 48 -6.64 5.50 -13.00
C ASP A 48 -6.57 4.46 -11.86
N ASP A 49 -6.43 3.18 -12.21
CA ASP A 49 -6.30 2.10 -11.24
C ASP A 49 -4.90 2.11 -10.60
N VAL A 50 -4.84 1.99 -9.27
CA VAL A 50 -3.58 1.90 -8.52
C VAL A 50 -3.49 0.51 -7.88
N ALA A 51 -2.40 -0.20 -8.17
CA ALA A 51 -2.16 -1.52 -7.60
C ALA A 51 -1.87 -1.46 -6.09
N PRO A 52 -2.09 -2.55 -5.33
CA PRO A 52 -1.73 -2.62 -3.92
C PRO A 52 -0.24 -2.31 -3.71
N TYR A 53 0.06 -1.71 -2.55
CA TYR A 53 1.38 -1.34 -2.09
C TYR A 53 2.18 -0.43 -3.03
N LYS A 54 1.49 0.25 -3.96
CA LYS A 54 2.09 1.30 -4.79
C LYS A 54 1.98 2.66 -4.13
N GLU A 55 3.04 3.45 -4.35
CA GLU A 55 3.14 4.83 -3.91
C GLU A 55 2.02 5.68 -4.52
N LEU A 56 1.48 6.58 -3.70
CA LEU A 56 0.43 7.50 -4.10
C LEU A 56 1.02 8.85 -4.47
N THR A 57 0.92 9.19 -5.76
CA THR A 57 1.39 10.46 -6.29
C THR A 57 0.22 11.40 -6.60
N ALA A 58 0.40 12.70 -6.38
CA ALA A 58 -0.66 13.71 -6.48
C ALA A 58 -1.31 13.81 -7.88
N ASP A 59 -0.55 13.50 -8.93
CA ASP A 59 -0.97 13.53 -10.33
C ASP A 59 -2.06 12.49 -10.66
N ARG A 60 -2.14 11.40 -9.90
CA ARG A 60 -3.15 10.32 -10.04
C ARG A 60 -4.54 10.73 -9.57
N PHE A 61 -4.66 11.91 -8.95
CA PHE A 61 -5.90 12.37 -8.34
C PHE A 61 -6.48 13.59 -9.06
N GLU A 62 -7.81 13.59 -9.17
CA GLU A 62 -8.62 14.72 -9.57
C GLU A 62 -9.30 15.30 -8.33
N LYS A 63 -9.20 16.62 -8.16
CA LYS A 63 -9.92 17.33 -7.11
C LYS A 63 -11.38 17.50 -7.54
N VAL A 64 -12.31 17.07 -6.69
CA VAL A 64 -13.75 17.21 -6.89
C VAL A 64 -14.30 17.95 -5.69
N GLU A 65 -15.11 18.99 -5.90
CA GLU A 65 -15.84 19.66 -4.84
C GLU A 65 -17.19 18.96 -4.65
N MET A 66 -17.54 18.64 -3.40
CA MET A 66 -18.85 18.10 -3.09
C MET A 66 -19.29 18.45 -1.67
N PRO A 67 -20.60 18.41 -1.39
CA PRO A 67 -21.13 18.66 -0.05
C PRO A 67 -20.51 17.75 1.01
N GLU A 68 -20.04 18.31 2.13
CA GLU A 68 -19.38 17.55 3.20
C GLU A 68 -20.23 16.36 3.69
N ARG A 69 -21.55 16.54 3.74
CA ARG A 69 -22.51 15.50 4.16
C ARG A 69 -22.53 14.25 3.27
N TRP A 70 -22.00 14.32 2.04
CA TRP A 70 -21.92 13.20 1.10
C TRP A 70 -20.58 12.48 1.18
N LEU A 71 -19.59 13.07 1.86
CA LEU A 71 -18.31 12.43 2.09
C LEU A 71 -18.37 11.47 3.26
N SER A 72 -17.64 10.36 3.12
CA SER A 72 -17.28 9.54 4.27
C SER A 72 -16.44 10.36 5.25
N LYS A 73 -16.55 10.06 6.55
CA LYS A 73 -15.68 10.65 7.58
C LYS A 73 -14.19 10.37 7.34
N THR A 74 -13.89 9.31 6.60
CA THR A 74 -12.53 8.91 6.20
C THR A 74 -12.09 9.50 4.86
N ALA A 75 -12.90 10.35 4.20
CA ALA A 75 -12.53 10.93 2.93
C ALA A 75 -11.25 11.77 3.04
N VAL A 76 -10.33 11.58 2.10
CA VAL A 76 -9.13 12.43 1.99
C VAL A 76 -9.54 13.76 1.38
N THR A 77 -9.35 14.84 2.14
CA THR A 77 -9.68 16.21 1.73
C THR A 77 -8.45 17.06 1.44
N SER A 78 -7.25 16.53 1.70
CA SER A 78 -5.97 17.15 1.35
C SER A 78 -4.95 16.15 0.82
N LEU A 79 -4.34 16.42 -0.33
CA LEU A 79 -3.23 15.60 -0.87
C LEU A 79 -1.96 15.63 0.01
N SER A 80 -1.88 16.48 1.03
CA SER A 80 -0.83 16.36 2.03
C SER A 80 -0.90 15.02 2.79
N GLN A 81 -2.11 14.45 2.93
CA GLN A 81 -2.36 13.22 3.67
C GLN A 81 -1.87 11.95 2.95
N ILE A 82 -1.55 12.03 1.66
CA ILE A 82 -1.05 10.89 0.85
C ILE A 82 0.47 10.83 0.76
N ARG A 83 1.18 11.88 1.20
CA ARG A 83 2.64 11.92 1.10
C ARG A 83 3.27 10.79 1.92
N GLY A 84 4.17 10.04 1.29
CA GLY A 84 4.84 8.90 1.93
C GLY A 84 3.89 7.74 2.25
N LYS A 85 2.73 7.67 1.58
CA LYS A 85 1.77 6.57 1.75
C LYS A 85 1.68 5.69 0.52
N ILE A 86 1.28 4.45 0.77
CA ILE A 86 1.02 3.43 -0.23
C ILE A 86 -0.43 2.95 -0.13
N ALA A 87 -0.97 2.43 -1.24
CA ALA A 87 -2.29 1.80 -1.25
C ALA A 87 -2.26 0.47 -0.48
N VAL A 88 -3.28 0.19 0.33
CA VAL A 88 -3.41 -1.12 1.02
C VAL A 88 -3.98 -2.20 0.07
N THR A 89 -4.85 -1.80 -0.84
CA THR A 89 -5.52 -2.66 -1.82
C THR A 89 -5.51 -2.02 -3.20
N THR A 90 -6.11 -2.70 -4.18
CA THR A 90 -6.30 -2.11 -5.51
C THR A 90 -7.30 -0.97 -5.42
N LEU A 91 -6.85 0.25 -5.73
CA LEU A 91 -7.73 1.41 -5.82
C LEU A 91 -8.23 1.50 -7.26
N LYS A 92 -9.54 1.64 -7.44
CA LYS A 92 -10.17 1.68 -8.76
C LYS A 92 -10.37 3.10 -9.23
N LYS A 93 -10.12 3.34 -10.52
CA LYS A 93 -10.45 4.58 -11.21
C LYS A 93 -11.89 5.03 -10.87
N GLY A 94 -12.05 6.33 -10.62
CA GLY A 94 -13.34 6.93 -10.30
C GLY A 94 -13.74 6.83 -8.82
N SER A 95 -13.05 6.01 -8.01
CA SER A 95 -13.30 5.93 -6.57
C SER A 95 -12.81 7.19 -5.86
N LEU A 96 -13.49 7.57 -4.79
CA LEU A 96 -13.00 8.59 -3.86
C LEU A 96 -11.95 7.97 -2.93
N LEU A 97 -10.86 8.69 -2.72
CA LEU A 97 -9.80 8.27 -1.82
C LEU A 97 -10.23 8.44 -0.37
N GLN A 98 -9.98 7.40 0.43
CA GLN A 98 -10.23 7.41 1.86
C GLN A 98 -8.96 7.06 2.65
N THR A 99 -8.86 7.54 3.88
CA THR A 99 -7.67 7.41 4.74
C THR A 99 -7.38 5.99 5.18
N ASP A 100 -8.40 5.12 5.22
CA ASP A 100 -8.31 3.69 5.53
C ASP A 100 -7.85 2.84 4.34
N MET A 101 -7.84 3.41 3.14
CA MET A 101 -7.32 2.74 1.93
C MET A 101 -5.80 2.88 1.78
N ILE A 102 -5.15 3.63 2.67
CA ILE A 102 -3.77 4.07 2.54
C ILE A 102 -3.02 3.88 3.86
N VAL A 103 -1.77 3.44 3.78
CA VAL A 103 -0.90 3.24 4.95
C VAL A 103 0.44 3.94 4.74
N ALA A 104 1.14 4.27 5.82
CA ALA A 104 2.50 4.78 5.72
C ALA A 104 3.38 3.75 5.00
N ARG A 105 4.19 4.22 4.06
CA ARG A 105 5.22 3.39 3.45
C ARG A 105 6.25 3.03 4.53
N PRO A 106 6.69 1.77 4.64
CA PRO A 106 7.86 1.43 5.44
C PRO A 106 9.06 2.27 4.98
N GLN A 107 9.85 2.74 5.94
CA GLN A 107 11.00 3.60 5.68
C GLN A 107 12.20 3.11 6.49
N LEU A 108 13.39 3.25 5.90
CA LEU A 108 14.64 3.07 6.62
C LEU A 108 14.74 4.03 7.79
N ARG A 109 15.16 3.51 8.94
CA ARG A 109 15.51 4.29 10.12
C ARG A 109 16.99 4.60 10.11
N ASP A 110 17.38 5.60 10.89
CA ASP A 110 18.79 5.96 11.06
C ASP A 110 19.62 4.73 11.49
N GLY A 111 20.69 4.45 10.76
CA GLY A 111 21.57 3.31 10.99
C GLY A 111 21.18 2.01 10.27
N GLN A 112 19.98 1.91 9.69
CA GLN A 112 19.56 0.75 8.90
C GLN A 112 20.08 0.80 7.46
N GLN A 113 20.10 -0.37 6.82
CA GLN A 113 20.46 -0.59 5.42
C GLN A 113 19.37 -1.40 4.73
N GLU A 114 19.11 -1.07 3.46
CA GLU A 114 18.27 -1.88 2.59
C GLU A 114 19.09 -3.01 1.96
N ILE A 115 18.62 -4.26 2.11
CA ILE A 115 19.18 -5.41 1.39
C ILE A 115 18.05 -6.15 0.68
N ALA A 116 18.26 -6.48 -0.59
CA ALA A 116 17.34 -7.28 -1.39
C ALA A 116 17.94 -8.66 -1.65
N ILE A 117 17.16 -9.71 -1.38
CA ILE A 117 17.55 -11.09 -1.68
C ILE A 117 16.43 -11.81 -2.43
N MET A 118 16.80 -12.77 -3.27
CA MET A 118 15.84 -13.60 -4.00
C MET A 118 15.37 -14.73 -3.09
N ILE A 119 14.06 -14.85 -2.90
CA ILE A 119 13.45 -15.91 -2.10
C ILE A 119 12.61 -16.80 -3.01
N ASP A 120 12.83 -18.10 -2.92
CA ASP A 120 12.06 -19.11 -3.63
C ASP A 120 10.57 -19.05 -3.24
N ALA A 121 9.71 -18.92 -4.26
CA ALA A 121 8.26 -18.83 -4.11
C ALA A 121 7.63 -20.12 -3.54
N GLU A 122 8.27 -21.28 -3.71
CA GLU A 122 7.80 -22.56 -3.16
C GLU A 122 7.82 -22.60 -1.62
N THR A 123 8.58 -21.70 -0.98
CA THR A 123 8.75 -21.66 0.48
C THR A 123 7.55 -21.05 1.24
N GLY A 124 6.44 -20.76 0.56
CA GLY A 124 5.18 -20.34 1.20
C GLY A 124 5.06 -18.85 1.51
N VAL A 125 5.94 -18.05 0.93
CA VAL A 125 5.97 -16.58 1.06
C VAL A 125 4.97 -15.88 0.12
N ALA A 126 4.69 -16.50 -1.02
CA ALA A 126 3.92 -15.87 -2.09
C ALA A 126 2.51 -15.49 -1.61
N GLY A 127 2.26 -14.17 -1.57
CA GLY A 127 0.94 -13.58 -1.33
C GLY A 127 0.58 -13.27 0.12
N LYS A 128 1.36 -13.72 1.11
CA LYS A 128 1.12 -13.38 2.54
C LYS A 128 2.04 -12.30 3.08
N ILE A 129 3.27 -12.22 2.56
CA ILE A 129 4.23 -11.17 2.93
C ILE A 129 3.92 -9.92 2.10
N THR A 130 3.82 -8.80 2.79
CA THR A 130 3.53 -7.48 2.21
C THR A 130 4.49 -6.44 2.79
N PRO A 131 4.71 -5.30 2.12
CA PRO A 131 5.48 -4.20 2.70
C PRO A 131 4.94 -3.81 4.09
N GLY A 132 5.83 -3.74 5.07
CA GLY A 132 5.55 -3.52 6.49
C GLY A 132 5.36 -4.80 7.30
N SER A 133 5.37 -5.98 6.67
CA SER A 133 5.40 -7.27 7.39
C SER A 133 6.72 -7.45 8.14
N LYS A 134 6.66 -8.11 9.29
CA LYS A 134 7.86 -8.57 10.01
C LYS A 134 8.07 -10.06 9.78
N VAL A 135 9.30 -10.48 9.54
CA VAL A 135 9.64 -11.89 9.35
C VAL A 135 10.87 -12.32 10.13
N ASN A 136 10.90 -13.60 10.51
CA ASN A 136 12.12 -14.26 10.94
C ASN A 136 12.78 -14.93 9.73
N ILE A 137 14.09 -14.75 9.58
CA ILE A 137 14.89 -15.31 8.49
C ILE A 137 15.60 -16.56 8.99
N TYR A 138 15.26 -17.69 8.40
CA TYR A 138 15.89 -18.99 8.68
C TYR A 138 16.84 -19.34 7.55
N ALA A 139 18.02 -19.84 7.89
CA ALA A 139 18.98 -20.36 6.93
C ALA A 139 19.36 -21.79 7.29
N THR A 140 19.29 -22.69 6.31
CA THR A 140 19.72 -24.08 6.46
C THR A 140 21.06 -24.27 5.77
N PHE A 141 22.05 -24.72 6.55
CA PHE A 141 23.40 -25.02 6.06
C PHE A 141 23.61 -26.53 6.05
N LYS A 142 24.12 -27.04 4.94
CA LYS A 142 24.56 -28.44 4.85
C LYS A 142 25.85 -28.66 5.62
N ALA A 143 25.97 -29.85 6.19
CA ALA A 143 27.19 -30.33 6.81
C ALA A 143 28.37 -30.31 5.81
N ALA A 144 29.52 -29.82 6.25
CA ALA A 144 30.74 -29.83 5.42
C ALA A 144 31.29 -31.24 5.17
N ASN A 145 30.92 -32.21 6.01
CA ASN A 145 31.30 -33.62 5.88
C ASN A 145 30.30 -34.52 6.61
N GLU A 146 30.37 -35.83 6.40
CA GLU A 146 29.46 -36.84 6.99
C GLU A 146 29.48 -36.89 8.53
N LYS A 147 30.51 -36.32 9.16
CA LYS A 147 30.65 -36.25 10.63
C LYS A 147 29.91 -35.04 11.22
N ALA A 148 29.74 -33.98 10.44
CA ALA A 148 28.94 -32.81 10.81
C ALA A 148 27.46 -33.03 10.46
N LYS A 149 26.59 -32.17 10.98
CA LYS A 149 25.14 -32.25 10.78
C LYS A 149 24.63 -31.03 10.04
N ASP A 150 23.61 -31.25 9.21
CA ASP A 150 22.84 -30.15 8.63
C ASP A 150 22.18 -29.38 9.78
N GLN A 151 22.23 -28.06 9.70
CA GLN A 151 21.73 -27.20 10.77
C GLN A 151 20.88 -26.08 10.20
N SER A 152 19.70 -25.88 10.80
CA SER A 152 18.87 -24.70 10.57
C SER A 152 19.16 -23.67 11.65
N LYS A 153 19.26 -22.39 11.28
CA LYS A 153 19.44 -21.29 12.23
C LYS A 153 18.51 -20.14 11.93
N VAL A 154 18.03 -19.48 12.98
CA VAL A 154 17.49 -18.13 12.88
C VAL A 154 18.66 -17.17 12.73
N ILE A 155 18.68 -16.45 11.62
CA ILE A 155 19.75 -15.52 11.25
C ILE A 155 19.39 -14.09 11.64
N VAL A 156 18.12 -13.72 11.41
CA VAL A 156 17.56 -12.43 11.79
C VAL A 156 16.15 -12.64 12.31
N GLU A 157 15.81 -11.94 13.39
CA GLU A 157 14.46 -11.92 13.96
C GLU A 157 13.77 -10.61 13.59
N ASN A 158 12.45 -10.65 13.37
CA ASN A 158 11.62 -9.47 13.17
C ASN A 158 12.13 -8.49 12.07
N ALA A 159 12.75 -9.02 11.01
CA ALA A 159 13.18 -8.24 9.86
C ALA A 159 11.97 -7.56 9.19
N GLU A 160 12.03 -6.24 9.06
CA GLU A 160 10.94 -5.46 8.46
C GLU A 160 11.07 -5.48 6.93
N VAL A 161 9.99 -5.89 6.25
CA VAL A 161 9.93 -5.95 4.79
C VAL A 161 9.63 -4.57 4.23
N MET A 162 10.54 -4.02 3.42
CA MET A 162 10.38 -2.72 2.77
C MET A 162 9.62 -2.82 1.46
N ASP A 163 9.92 -3.83 0.65
CA ASP A 163 9.30 -4.03 -0.66
C ASP A 163 9.28 -5.52 -1.04
N VAL A 164 8.26 -5.88 -1.83
CA VAL A 164 8.11 -7.21 -2.41
C VAL A 164 7.96 -7.04 -3.91
N GLY A 165 8.95 -7.51 -4.66
CA GLY A 165 8.94 -7.42 -6.11
C GLY A 165 8.05 -8.47 -6.78
N LYS A 166 8.20 -8.62 -8.09
CA LYS A 166 7.40 -9.56 -8.88
C LYS A 166 8.09 -10.93 -8.93
N LEU A 167 7.28 -11.98 -9.03
CA LEU A 167 7.75 -13.33 -9.34
C LEU A 167 8.58 -13.28 -10.63
N THR A 168 9.81 -13.80 -10.54
CA THR A 168 10.77 -13.87 -11.63
C THR A 168 11.23 -15.32 -11.75
N PRO A 169 11.22 -15.91 -12.96
CA PRO A 169 11.79 -17.24 -13.17
C PRO A 169 13.28 -17.23 -12.81
N ILE A 170 13.71 -18.22 -12.03
CA ILE A 170 15.14 -18.51 -11.84
C ILE A 170 15.52 -19.58 -12.86
N ASP A 171 16.51 -19.28 -13.69
CA ASP A 171 17.22 -20.27 -14.49
C ASP A 171 18.48 -20.72 -13.71
N GLU A 172 18.42 -21.89 -13.06
CA GLU A 172 19.63 -22.52 -12.52
C GLU A 172 20.49 -23.06 -13.67
N GLN A 173 21.56 -22.33 -14.06
CA GLN A 173 22.58 -22.86 -14.95
C GLN A 173 23.62 -23.67 -14.16
N GLY A 174 23.44 -25.00 -14.11
CA GLY A 174 24.52 -25.89 -13.65
C GLY A 174 24.10 -27.36 -13.47
N GLY A 175 24.55 -28.23 -14.38
CA GLY A 175 24.62 -29.69 -14.15
C GLY A 175 24.09 -30.54 -15.32
N ASP A 176 24.98 -31.38 -15.87
CA ASP A 176 24.91 -32.24 -17.06
C ASP A 176 23.81 -33.34 -17.05
N ASN A 177 22.60 -33.06 -16.59
CA ASN A 177 21.51 -34.03 -16.63
C ASN A 177 20.10 -33.39 -16.65
N GLY A 178 19.72 -32.80 -17.79
CA GLY A 178 18.37 -32.85 -18.38
C GLY A 178 17.10 -32.51 -17.58
N ARG A 179 17.16 -32.02 -16.33
CA ARG A 179 15.98 -31.55 -15.59
C ARG A 179 16.14 -30.08 -15.23
N ARG A 180 15.58 -29.21 -16.06
CA ARG A 180 15.32 -27.82 -15.69
C ARG A 180 14.36 -27.83 -14.51
N ARG A 181 14.82 -27.50 -13.31
CA ARG A 181 13.93 -27.03 -12.25
C ARG A 181 13.61 -25.59 -12.59
N GLN A 182 12.39 -25.37 -13.02
CA GLN A 182 11.87 -24.03 -13.26
C GLN A 182 11.40 -23.50 -11.91
N GLY A 183 12.32 -22.90 -11.14
CA GLY A 183 11.97 -22.24 -9.88
C GLY A 183 11.46 -20.83 -10.16
N GLU A 184 10.53 -20.32 -9.35
CA GLU A 184 10.18 -18.90 -9.34
C GLU A 184 10.73 -18.29 -8.05
N ALA A 185 11.35 -17.12 -8.12
CA ALA A 185 11.71 -16.36 -6.94
C ALA A 185 11.13 -14.95 -6.95
N VAL A 186 10.95 -14.45 -5.74
CA VAL A 186 10.49 -13.10 -5.45
C VAL A 186 11.65 -12.33 -4.82
N PRO A 187 12.07 -11.19 -5.39
CA PRO A 187 12.99 -10.30 -4.71
C PRO A 187 12.26 -9.64 -3.54
N ILE A 188 12.81 -9.78 -2.33
CA ILE A 188 12.27 -9.16 -1.13
C ILE A 188 13.34 -8.26 -0.54
N THR A 189 12.94 -7.00 -0.28
CA THR A 189 13.81 -5.98 0.30
C THR A 189 13.52 -5.83 1.79
N PHE A 190 14.56 -5.83 2.60
CA PHE A 190 14.48 -5.71 4.06
C PHE A 190 15.19 -4.46 4.54
N ALA A 191 14.70 -3.86 5.63
CA ALA A 191 15.45 -2.87 6.41
C ALA A 191 16.11 -3.58 7.59
N LEU A 192 17.44 -3.59 7.61
CA LEU A 192 18.23 -4.32 8.60
C LEU A 192 19.33 -3.43 9.18
N ASP A 193 19.73 -3.71 10.43
CA ASP A 193 20.96 -3.14 10.97
C ASP A 193 22.19 -3.75 10.27
N PRO A 194 23.36 -3.08 10.26
CA PRO A 194 24.52 -3.54 9.48
C PRO A 194 24.98 -4.97 9.82
N ALA A 195 24.87 -5.37 11.10
CA ALA A 195 25.20 -6.73 11.53
C ALA A 195 24.22 -7.77 10.95
N ASP A 196 22.93 -7.45 10.91
CA ASP A 196 21.91 -8.35 10.36
C ASP A 196 21.96 -8.39 8.83
N ALA A 197 22.25 -7.26 8.18
CA ALA A 197 22.52 -7.20 6.75
C ALA A 197 23.69 -8.12 6.36
N GLN A 198 24.79 -8.10 7.11
CA GLN A 198 25.93 -9.01 6.87
C GLN A 198 25.54 -10.48 7.05
N ARG A 199 24.75 -10.80 8.09
CA ARG A 199 24.26 -12.16 8.34
C ARG A 199 23.36 -12.67 7.23
N VAL A 200 22.47 -11.81 6.71
CA VAL A 200 21.60 -12.13 5.57
C VAL A 200 22.40 -12.33 4.29
N ALA A 201 23.36 -11.45 3.99
CA ALA A 201 24.24 -11.60 2.84
C ALA A 201 25.04 -12.92 2.91
N TYR A 202 25.57 -13.26 4.10
CA TYR A 202 26.24 -14.55 4.31
C TYR A 202 25.30 -15.73 4.08
N ALA A 203 24.08 -15.68 4.63
CA ALA A 203 23.10 -16.74 4.45
C ALA A 203 22.68 -16.89 2.98
N GLU A 204 22.45 -15.79 2.26
CA GLU A 204 22.11 -15.81 0.84
C GLU A 204 23.20 -16.48 -0.02
N SER A 205 24.47 -16.22 0.28
CA SER A 205 25.58 -16.77 -0.50
C SER A 205 25.96 -18.21 -0.14
N PHE A 206 25.73 -18.66 1.10
CA PHE A 206 26.26 -19.94 1.59
C PHE A 206 25.23 -20.92 2.13
N ALA A 207 24.00 -20.49 2.44
CA ALA A 207 22.96 -21.40 2.88
C ALA A 207 22.46 -22.21 1.68
N THR A 208 22.06 -23.46 1.93
CA THR A 208 21.39 -24.27 0.91
C THR A 208 19.97 -23.76 0.67
N HIS A 209 19.31 -23.27 1.72
CA HIS A 209 17.99 -22.66 1.63
C HIS A 209 17.86 -21.51 2.63
N VAL A 210 17.24 -20.42 2.19
CA VAL A 210 16.75 -19.33 3.04
C VAL A 210 15.22 -19.40 3.04
N ARG A 211 14.61 -19.35 4.23
CA ARG A 211 13.16 -19.35 4.41
C ARG A 211 12.74 -18.17 5.27
N LEU A 212 11.57 -17.61 4.96
CA LEU A 212 10.97 -16.54 5.74
C LEU A 212 9.78 -17.08 6.52
N ALA A 213 9.73 -16.80 7.82
CA ALA A 213 8.56 -17.06 8.64
C ALA A 213 7.86 -15.73 8.97
N LEU A 214 6.61 -15.58 8.54
CA LEU A 214 5.81 -14.40 8.85
C LEU A 214 5.51 -14.32 10.35
N VAL A 215 5.86 -13.21 10.98
CA VAL A 215 5.57 -12.93 12.40
C VAL A 215 4.15 -12.38 12.51
N ALA A 216 3.40 -12.82 13.52
CA ALA A 216 2.03 -12.37 13.72
C ALA A 216 1.97 -10.87 14.02
N ALA A 217 0.93 -10.19 13.51
CA ALA A 217 0.74 -8.77 13.75
C ALA A 217 0.57 -8.49 15.25
N GLY A 218 1.37 -7.57 15.79
CA GLY A 218 1.37 -7.21 17.21
C GLY A 218 2.22 -8.12 18.11
N SER A 219 2.87 -9.16 17.56
CA SER A 219 3.89 -9.93 18.29
C SER A 219 5.29 -9.47 17.88
N ASP A 220 6.08 -9.04 18.86
CA ASP A 220 7.53 -8.84 18.72
C ASP A 220 8.30 -9.89 19.53
N ALA A 221 7.69 -11.06 19.72
CA ALA A 221 8.29 -12.13 20.51
C ALA A 221 9.60 -12.58 19.85
N ALA A 222 10.70 -12.43 20.58
CA ALA A 222 11.99 -12.95 20.17
C ALA A 222 11.94 -14.49 20.16
N VAL A 223 12.67 -15.11 19.23
CA VAL A 223 12.87 -16.55 19.23
C VAL A 223 13.73 -16.88 20.45
N PRO A 224 13.28 -17.77 21.36
CA PRO A 224 14.05 -18.16 22.52
C PRO A 224 15.45 -18.62 22.12
N PRO A 225 16.51 -18.30 22.88
CA PRO A 225 17.88 -18.67 22.49
C PRO A 225 18.09 -20.15 22.18
N GLY A 226 17.34 -21.03 22.86
CA GLY A 226 17.35 -22.49 22.61
C GLY A 226 16.74 -22.89 21.26
N ASP A 227 15.87 -22.07 20.69
CA ASP A 227 15.13 -22.36 19.45
C ASP A 227 15.77 -21.68 18.22
N ARG A 228 16.93 -21.04 18.41
CA ARG A 228 17.65 -20.32 17.33
C ARG A 228 18.46 -21.23 16.44
N SER A 229 18.71 -22.46 16.86
CA SER A 229 19.33 -23.48 16.04
C SER A 229 18.58 -24.79 16.21
N TYR A 230 18.51 -25.57 15.15
CA TYR A 230 17.89 -26.88 15.18
C TYR A 230 18.71 -27.88 14.36
N THR A 231 18.88 -29.08 14.91
CA THR A 231 19.37 -30.27 14.22
C THR A 231 18.42 -31.45 14.47
N LEU A 232 18.23 -32.31 13.47
CA LEU A 232 17.20 -33.37 13.49
C LEU A 232 17.34 -34.36 14.66
N ASP A 233 18.52 -34.50 15.23
CA ASP A 233 18.82 -35.38 16.37
C ASP A 233 18.31 -34.87 17.72
N GLU A 234 17.91 -33.60 17.82
CA GLU A 234 17.31 -33.01 19.02
C GLU A 234 15.89 -33.54 19.31
N ASP A 235 15.22 -34.15 18.32
CA ASP A 235 13.86 -34.68 18.43
C ASP A 235 13.77 -36.12 18.99
N LYS A 236 14.88 -36.68 19.48
CA LYS A 236 14.98 -38.10 19.91
C LYS A 236 14.75 -38.34 21.39
#